data_AF-A0A973RGQ9-F1
#
_entry.id   AF-A0A973RGQ9-F1
#
_cell.length_a   1.000
_cell.length_b   1.000
_cell.length_c   1.000
_cell.angle_alpha   90.00
_cell.angle_beta   90.00
_cell.angle_gamma   90.00
#
_symmetry.space_group_name_H-M   'P 1'
#
loop_
_entity.id
_entity.type
_entity.pdbx_description
1 polymer ?
#
loop_
_entity_poly.entity_id
_entity_poly.type
_entity_poly.pdbx_seq_one_letter_code
_entity_poly.pdbx_strand_id
1 'polypeptide(L)'
;MQVVQRDGPPVTDPITCPECQGRGGVQLGALFLACPFCGGLGQVGGDNEPAERGEEPPPDGPPPAWEHKVWSDPWIDATLGCRFCLGSKKVTHIEAGTLVTVPCRCAED
;
A
#
# COMPACT_ATOMS: atom_id res chain seq x y z
N MET A 1 17.21 44.92 -14.22
CA MET A 1 17.07 43.57 -13.67
C MET A 1 16.06 42.83 -14.52
N GLN A 2 16.50 41.87 -15.33
CA GLN A 2 15.66 41.15 -16.28
C GLN A 2 15.06 39.94 -15.56
N VAL A 3 13.74 39.90 -15.45
CA VAL A 3 13.02 38.72 -14.95
C VAL A 3 13.07 37.68 -16.06
N VAL A 4 13.84 36.62 -15.85
CA VAL A 4 13.85 35.47 -16.76
C VAL A 4 12.56 34.69 -16.48
N GLN A 5 11.50 34.94 -17.25
CA GLN A 5 10.37 34.03 -17.31
C GLN A 5 10.85 32.72 -17.94
N ARG A 6 10.86 31.65 -17.15
CA ARG A 6 10.98 30.28 -17.67
C ARG A 6 9.59 29.80 -18.02
N ASP A 7 9.18 30.06 -19.27
CA ASP A 7 8.04 29.37 -19.89
C ASP A 7 8.51 28.01 -20.40
N GLY A 8 8.16 26.94 -19.69
CA GLY A 8 8.35 25.55 -20.12
C GLY A 8 7.43 24.64 -19.30
N PRO A 9 6.69 23.70 -19.91
CA PRO A 9 5.67 22.92 -19.21
C PRO A 9 6.35 21.95 -18.23
N PRO A 10 5.99 21.91 -16.93
CA PRO A 10 6.36 20.79 -16.10
C PRO A 10 5.34 19.67 -16.38
N VAL A 11 5.50 18.99 -17.51
CA VAL A 11 4.78 17.75 -17.75
C VAL A 11 5.85 16.74 -18.13
N THR A 12 6.42 16.11 -17.11
CA THR A 12 7.25 14.92 -17.30
C THR A 12 6.35 13.86 -17.95
N ASP A 13 6.78 13.35 -19.11
CA ASP A 13 6.06 12.25 -19.76
C ASP A 13 5.90 11.08 -18.77
N PRO A 14 4.72 10.44 -18.69
CA PRO A 14 4.52 9.31 -17.80
C PRO A 14 5.53 8.20 -18.11
N ILE A 15 6.27 7.78 -17.08
CA ILE A 15 7.16 6.63 -17.15
C ILE A 15 6.52 5.42 -16.47
N THR A 16 6.92 4.22 -16.87
CA THR A 16 6.56 3.00 -16.16
C THR A 16 6.99 3.10 -14.70
N CYS A 17 6.07 2.77 -13.78
CA CYS A 17 6.35 2.79 -12.35
C CYS A 17 7.53 1.84 -12.04
N PRO A 18 8.64 2.34 -11.46
CA PRO A 18 9.82 1.52 -11.20
C PRO A 18 9.59 0.47 -10.11
N GLU A 19 8.72 0.75 -9.15
CA GLU A 19 8.43 -0.13 -8.01
C GLU A 19 7.61 -1.36 -8.43
N CYS A 20 6.54 -1.17 -9.20
CA CYS A 20 5.69 -2.28 -9.65
C CYS A 20 6.00 -2.75 -11.07
N GLN A 21 6.91 -2.10 -11.79
CA GLN A 21 7.28 -2.37 -13.17
C GLN A 21 6.06 -2.41 -14.10
N GLY A 22 5.15 -1.44 -13.95
CA GLY A 22 3.94 -1.36 -14.76
C GLY A 22 2.77 -2.24 -14.31
N ARG A 23 2.96 -3.13 -13.34
CA ARG A 23 1.91 -4.07 -12.91
C ARG A 23 0.77 -3.43 -12.10
N GLY A 24 0.95 -2.19 -11.64
CA GLY A 24 -0.01 -1.50 -10.79
C GLY A 24 -0.11 -2.05 -9.36
N GLY A 25 0.29 -3.29 -9.08
CA GLY A 25 0.21 -3.90 -7.76
C GLY A 25 0.59 -5.37 -7.75
N VAL A 26 0.16 -6.08 -6.71
CA VAL A 26 0.35 -7.52 -6.54
C VAL A 26 -0.99 -8.19 -6.25
N GLN A 27 -1.23 -9.33 -6.91
CA GLN A 27 -2.38 -10.19 -6.64
C GLN A 27 -2.01 -11.22 -5.57
N LEU A 28 -2.75 -11.26 -4.46
CA LEU A 28 -2.65 -12.25 -3.39
C LEU A 28 -3.98 -13.00 -3.28
N GLY A 29 -4.08 -14.15 -3.96
CA GLY A 29 -5.36 -14.87 -4.04
C GLY A 29 -6.43 -14.01 -4.71
N ALA A 30 -7.54 -13.73 -4.02
CA ALA A 30 -8.59 -12.84 -4.50
C ALA A 30 -8.32 -11.34 -4.23
N LEU A 31 -7.33 -11.01 -3.41
CA LEU A 31 -7.03 -9.62 -3.03
C LEU A 31 -6.01 -8.99 -3.97
N PHE A 32 -6.32 -7.80 -4.49
CA PHE A 32 -5.35 -6.97 -5.20
C PHE A 32 -4.80 -5.90 -4.26
N LEU A 33 -3.49 -5.90 -4.04
CA LEU A 33 -2.80 -4.86 -3.31
C LEU A 33 -2.19 -3.87 -4.30
N ALA A 34 -2.77 -2.68 -4.40
CA ALA A 34 -2.26 -1.61 -5.25
C ALA A 34 -0.84 -1.21 -4.81
N CYS A 35 0.03 -0.93 -5.78
CA CYS A 35 1.37 -0.43 -5.54
C CYS A 35 1.27 0.93 -4.84
N PRO A 36 1.82 1.09 -3.63
CA PRO A 36 1.67 2.34 -2.87
C PRO A 36 2.34 3.52 -3.55
N PHE A 37 3.41 3.29 -4.32
CA PHE A 37 4.15 4.33 -5.02
C PHE A 37 3.34 4.99 -6.15
N CYS A 38 2.77 4.19 -7.04
CA CYS A 38 1.96 4.69 -8.16
C CYS A 38 0.45 4.67 -7.91
N GLY A 39 0.01 4.33 -6.68
CA GLY A 39 -1.40 4.26 -6.30
C GLY A 39 -2.24 3.24 -7.09
N GLY A 40 -1.63 2.26 -7.76
CA GLY A 40 -2.35 1.31 -8.64
C GLY A 40 -2.20 1.55 -10.14
N LEU A 41 -1.64 2.69 -10.55
CA LEU A 41 -1.71 3.16 -11.95
C LEU A 41 -0.70 2.49 -12.90
N GLY A 42 0.37 1.91 -12.37
CA GLY A 42 1.44 1.30 -13.17
C GLY A 42 2.40 2.32 -13.82
N GLN A 43 2.17 3.62 -13.65
CA GLN A 43 3.00 4.70 -14.19
C GLN A 43 3.14 5.86 -13.19
N VAL A 44 4.18 6.68 -13.35
CA VAL A 44 4.43 7.92 -12.58
C VAL A 44 4.90 9.03 -13.54
N GLY A 45 4.59 10.30 -13.26
CA GLY A 45 4.83 11.43 -14.17
C GLY A 45 3.55 12.23 -14.48
N GLY A 46 3.70 13.45 -14.99
CA GLY A 46 2.60 14.41 -15.18
C GLY A 46 1.87 14.70 -13.87
N ASP A 47 0.54 14.72 -13.89
CA ASP A 47 -0.31 14.94 -12.70
C ASP A 47 -0.20 13.82 -11.62
N ASN A 48 0.57 12.76 -11.87
CA ASN A 48 0.74 11.60 -10.98
C ASN A 48 2.14 11.50 -10.36
N GLU A 49 2.93 12.58 -10.40
CA GLU A 49 4.19 12.61 -9.66
C GLU A 49 3.94 12.60 -8.14
N PRO A 50 4.62 11.72 -7.37
CA PRO A 50 4.49 11.69 -5.91
C PRO A 50 4.79 13.04 -5.24
N ALA A 51 5.69 13.84 -5.84
CA ALA A 51 6.08 15.15 -5.33
C ALA A 51 5.02 16.25 -5.57
N GLU A 52 4.18 16.10 -6.61
CA GLU A 52 3.17 17.10 -6.98
C GLU A 52 1.81 16.86 -6.32
N ARG A 53 1.61 15.67 -5.73
CA ARG A 53 0.32 15.30 -5.12
C ARG A 53 -0.04 16.14 -3.88
N GLY A 54 0.83 17.06 -3.45
CA GLY A 54 0.58 17.91 -2.28
C GLY A 54 0.30 17.10 -1.02
N GLU A 55 0.72 15.83 -1.00
CA GLU A 55 0.62 14.99 0.18
C GLU A 55 1.54 15.64 1.22
N GLU A 56 0.92 16.30 2.21
CA GLU A 56 1.61 16.56 3.47
C GLU A 56 2.33 15.27 3.85
N PRO A 57 3.62 15.34 4.27
CA PRO A 57 4.35 14.15 4.66
C PRO A 57 3.45 13.35 5.61
N PRO A 58 3.18 12.06 5.31
CA PRO A 58 2.27 11.27 6.11
C PRO A 58 2.67 11.41 7.59
N PRO A 59 1.73 11.71 8.48
CA PRO A 59 2.02 12.12 9.86
C PRO A 59 2.94 11.10 10.54
N ASP A 60 4.21 11.42 10.77
CA ASP A 60 5.29 10.62 11.41
C ASP A 60 5.32 9.08 11.22
N GLY A 61 4.59 8.52 10.26
CA GLY A 61 4.50 7.10 9.98
C GLY A 61 3.07 6.61 9.68
N PRO A 62 2.93 5.38 9.16
CA PRO A 62 1.62 4.76 9.07
C PRO A 62 1.00 4.66 10.48
N PRO A 63 -0.34 4.74 10.60
CA PRO A 63 -0.98 4.49 11.88
C PRO A 63 -0.55 3.12 12.39
N PRO A 64 -0.44 2.96 13.70
CA PRO A 64 -0.08 1.68 14.26
C PRO A 64 -1.04 0.59 13.78
N ALA A 65 -0.55 -0.64 13.67
CA ALA A 65 -1.31 -1.72 13.03
C ALA A 65 -2.71 -1.94 13.65
N TRP A 66 -2.91 -1.67 14.96
CA TRP A 66 -4.20 -1.79 15.65
C TRP A 66 -5.24 -0.73 15.24
N GLU A 67 -4.82 0.38 14.63
CA GLU A 67 -5.70 1.43 14.08
C GLU A 67 -6.02 1.22 12.59
N HIS A 68 -5.44 0.20 11.97
CA HIS A 68 -5.63 -0.02 10.54
C HIS A 68 -7.08 -0.41 10.20
N LYS A 69 -7.64 0.16 9.13
CA LYS A 69 -9.04 -0.07 8.69
C LYS A 69 -9.42 -1.53 8.46
N VAL A 70 -8.45 -2.43 8.30
CA VAL A 70 -8.65 -3.89 8.20
C VAL A 70 -9.53 -4.44 9.32
N TRP A 71 -9.47 -3.81 10.51
CA TRP A 71 -10.24 -4.24 11.68
C TRP A 71 -11.73 -3.89 11.62
N SER A 72 -12.11 -2.86 10.86
CA SER A 72 -13.49 -2.35 10.81
C SER A 72 -14.14 -2.39 9.42
N ASP A 73 -13.36 -2.62 8.36
CA ASP A 73 -13.85 -2.64 6.98
C ASP A 73 -14.78 -3.86 6.72
N PRO A 74 -16.06 -3.65 6.34
CA PRO A 74 -17.00 -4.75 6.09
C PRO A 74 -16.64 -5.62 4.88
N TRP A 75 -16.00 -5.05 3.86
CA TRP A 75 -15.59 -5.79 2.67
C TRP A 75 -14.49 -6.80 2.99
N ILE A 76 -13.54 -6.39 3.84
CA ILE A 76 -12.45 -7.25 4.33
C ILE A 76 -13.02 -8.39 5.18
N ASP A 77 -14.04 -8.14 6.00
CA ASP A 77 -14.75 -9.18 6.76
C ASP A 77 -15.25 -10.30 5.85
N ALA A 78 -16.02 -9.88 4.84
CA ALA A 78 -16.72 -10.77 3.95
C ALA A 78 -15.76 -11.61 3.10
N THR A 79 -14.59 -11.04 2.77
CA THR A 79 -13.64 -11.66 1.85
C THR A 79 -12.69 -12.64 2.54
N LEU A 80 -12.19 -12.33 3.73
CA LEU A 80 -11.06 -13.07 4.32
C LEU A 80 -11.48 -14.13 5.35
N GLY A 81 -12.72 -14.11 5.85
CA GLY A 81 -13.25 -15.05 6.86
C GLY A 81 -12.61 -14.92 8.25
N CYS A 82 -11.37 -14.45 8.34
CA CYS A 82 -10.69 -14.10 9.59
C CYS A 82 -9.71 -12.95 9.38
N ARG A 83 -9.92 -11.84 10.09
CA ARG A 83 -9.06 -10.65 10.03
C ARG A 83 -7.68 -10.82 10.68
N PHE A 84 -7.53 -11.80 11.57
CA PHE A 84 -6.25 -12.04 12.26
C PHE A 84 -5.23 -12.74 11.36
N CYS A 85 -5.66 -13.78 10.65
CA CYS A 85 -4.78 -14.51 9.74
C CYS A 85 -4.91 -14.08 8.29
N LEU A 86 -5.84 -13.18 7.97
CA LEU A 86 -6.14 -12.74 6.61
C LEU A 86 -6.37 -13.94 5.67
N GLY A 87 -7.08 -14.96 6.15
CA GLY A 87 -7.36 -16.21 5.43
C GLY A 87 -6.23 -17.25 5.39
N SER A 88 -5.03 -16.94 5.91
CA SER A 88 -3.87 -17.87 5.86
C SER A 88 -3.95 -19.03 6.87
N LYS A 89 -4.88 -18.96 7.83
CA LYS A 89 -5.04 -19.89 8.97
C LYS A 89 -3.81 -19.99 9.88
N LYS A 90 -2.83 -19.11 9.73
CA LYS A 90 -1.61 -19.02 10.55
C LYS A 90 -1.32 -17.57 10.92
N VAL A 91 -0.61 -17.37 12.01
CA VAL A 91 -0.15 -16.05 12.47
C VAL A 91 1.29 -16.17 12.96
N THR A 92 2.08 -15.12 12.77
CA THR A 92 3.47 -15.06 13.25
C THR A 92 3.55 -14.18 14.48
N HIS A 93 4.14 -14.72 15.54
CA HIS A 93 4.35 -14.09 16.83
C HIS A 93 5.84 -13.80 17.02
N ILE A 94 6.15 -12.88 17.94
CA ILE A 94 7.51 -12.70 18.44
C ILE A 94 7.56 -13.31 19.85
N GLU A 95 8.28 -14.41 20.01
CA GLU A 95 8.52 -15.08 21.29
C GLU A 95 10.00 -14.99 21.64
N ALA A 96 10.33 -14.35 22.77
CA ALA A 96 11.71 -14.13 23.20
C ALA A 96 12.63 -13.55 22.08
N GLY A 97 12.09 -12.66 21.25
CA GLY A 97 12.82 -12.04 20.13
C GLY A 97 12.92 -12.88 18.86
N THR A 98 12.29 -14.06 18.82
CA THR A 98 12.26 -14.94 17.64
C THR A 98 10.89 -14.93 16.99
N LEU A 99 10.85 -14.95 15.65
CA LEU A 99 9.59 -15.10 14.91
C LEU A 99 9.14 -16.57 14.95
N VAL A 100 7.96 -16.81 15.49
CA VAL A 100 7.34 -18.14 15.58
C VAL A 100 6.00 -18.13 14.87
N THR A 101 5.78 -19.03 13.93
CA THR A 101 4.48 -19.17 13.25
C THR A 101 3.64 -20.23 13.94
N VAL A 102 2.44 -19.84 14.38
CA VAL A 102 1.48 -20.70 15.07
C VAL A 102 0.14 -20.70 14.33
N PRO A 103 -0.74 -21.71 14.57
CA PRO A 103 -2.10 -21.70 14.04
C PRO A 103 -2.87 -20.44 14.47
N CYS A 104 -3.71 -19.92 13.56
CA CYS A 104 -4.66 -18.87 13.92
C CYS A 104 -5.80 -19.46 14.76
N ARG A 105 -6.38 -18.66 15.66
CA ARG A 105 -7.56 -19.05 16.45
C ARG A 105 -8.73 -19.59 15.60
N CYS A 106 -8.90 -19.07 14.38
CA CYS A 106 -9.97 -19.51 13.47
C CYS A 106 -9.61 -20.78 12.68
N ALA A 107 -8.44 -21.39 12.93
CA ALA A 107 -8.04 -22.63 12.26
C ALA A 107 -8.69 -23.86 12.90
N GLU A 108 -9.26 -23.71 14.10
CA GLU A 108 -9.94 -24.76 14.87
C GLU A 108 -11.48 -24.72 14.71
N ASP A 109 -12.01 -23.71 14.03
CA ASP A 109 -13.42 -23.56 13.61
C ASP A 109 -13.64 -24.12 12.18
#